data_AF-T1EHG5-F1
#
_entry.id   AF-T1EHG5-F1
#
_cell.length_a   1.000
_cell.length_b   1.000
_cell.length_c   1.000
_cell.angle_alpha   90.00
_cell.angle_beta   90.00
_cell.angle_gamma   90.00
#
_symmetry.space_group_name_H-M   'P 1'
#
loop_
_entity.id
_entity.type
_entity.pdbx_description
1 polymer ?
#
loop_
_entity_poly.entity_id
_entity_poly.type
_entity_poly.pdbx_seq_one_letter_code
_entity_poly.pdbx_strand_id
1 'polypeptide(L)'
;KKSTRGNYSSENLKKALEDLREGQSYHSVSKKYTIPRRTLQRHMKGTIRQPGCIMLGRFRLILSDEMETEIVHHAIDMQQRFYGLTPMDIRKLAF
;
A
#
# COMPACT_ATOMS: atom_id res chain seq x y z
N LYS A 1 -7.88 21.58 -4.61
CA LYS A 1 -8.87 20.84 -3.79
C LYS A 1 -8.37 19.41 -3.62
N LYS A 2 -7.97 18.98 -2.40
CA LYS A 2 -7.54 17.59 -2.17
C LYS A 2 -8.76 16.67 -2.12
N SER A 3 -8.67 15.47 -2.68
CA SER A 3 -9.76 14.49 -2.67
C SER A 3 -9.81 13.74 -1.34
N THR A 4 -11.01 13.41 -0.87
CA THR A 4 -11.23 12.55 0.32
C THR A 4 -11.25 11.06 -0.02
N ARG A 5 -10.95 10.69 -1.27
CA ARG A 5 -10.94 9.29 -1.73
C ARG A 5 -9.78 8.53 -1.10
N GLY A 6 -10.05 7.33 -0.59
CA GLY A 6 -9.03 6.46 0.01
C GLY A 6 -8.60 6.88 1.41
N ASN A 7 -9.34 7.76 2.08
CA ASN A 7 -9.04 8.21 3.43
C ASN A 7 -9.46 7.19 4.51
N TYR A 8 -9.11 5.92 4.31
CA TYR A 8 -9.27 4.82 5.26
C TYR A 8 -7.92 4.12 5.40
N SER A 9 -7.70 3.34 6.47
CA SER A 9 -6.47 2.55 6.63
C SER A 9 -6.53 1.26 5.80
N SER A 10 -5.38 0.82 5.28
CA SER A 10 -5.26 -0.49 4.62
C SER A 10 -5.64 -1.64 5.55
N GLU A 11 -5.34 -1.49 6.84
CA GLU A 11 -5.72 -2.43 7.88
C GLU A 11 -7.25 -2.49 8.06
N ASN A 12 -7.92 -1.34 8.12
CA ASN A 12 -9.37 -1.26 8.19
C ASN A 12 -10.03 -1.89 6.96
N LEU A 13 -9.42 -1.72 5.78
CA LEU A 13 -9.92 -2.35 4.56
C LEU A 13 -9.77 -3.88 4.62
N LYS A 14 -8.65 -4.41 5.11
CA LYS A 14 -8.45 -5.87 5.27
C LYS A 14 -9.47 -6.45 6.26
N LYS A 15 -9.60 -5.86 7.45
CA LYS A 15 -10.59 -6.24 8.48
C LYS A 15 -12.03 -6.18 7.93
N ALA A 16 -12.36 -5.13 7.17
CA ALA A 16 -13.67 -5.02 6.55
C ALA A 16 -13.96 -6.14 5.52
N LEU A 17 -12.95 -6.63 4.80
CA LEU A 17 -13.12 -7.74 3.87
C LEU A 17 -13.24 -9.08 4.59
N GLU A 18 -12.58 -9.24 5.75
CA GLU A 18 -12.72 -10.41 6.62
C GLU A 18 -14.14 -10.47 7.20
N ASP A 19 -14.64 -9.39 7.80
CA ASP A 19 -16.02 -9.29 8.31
C ASP A 19 -17.06 -9.63 7.22
N LEU A 20 -16.83 -9.21 5.96
CA LEU A 20 -17.72 -9.54 4.84
C LEU A 20 -17.66 -11.02 4.45
N ARG A 21 -16.50 -11.66 4.57
CA ARG A 21 -16.35 -13.11 4.34
C ARG A 21 -17.02 -13.93 5.42
N GLU A 22 -17.05 -13.41 6.65
CA GLU A 22 -17.79 -14.00 7.78
C GLU A 22 -19.32 -13.83 7.66
N GLY A 23 -19.81 -13.14 6.63
CA GLY A 23 -21.24 -13.01 6.33
C GLY A 23 -21.88 -11.73 6.86
N GLN A 24 -21.10 -10.75 7.35
CA GLN A 24 -21.64 -9.44 7.72
C GLN A 24 -22.19 -8.70 6.50
N SER A 25 -23.22 -7.87 6.73
CA SER A 25 -23.83 -7.09 5.64
C SER A 25 -22.90 -5.98 5.13
N TYR A 26 -22.96 -5.67 3.83
CA TYR A 26 -22.25 -4.51 3.27
C TYR A 26 -22.58 -3.18 3.96
N HIS A 27 -23.78 -3.05 4.54
CA HIS A 27 -24.20 -1.82 5.20
C HIS A 27 -23.56 -1.67 6.58
N SER A 28 -23.58 -2.73 7.40
CA SER A 28 -22.96 -2.74 8.73
C SER A 28 -21.46 -2.48 8.63
N VAL A 29 -20.76 -3.21 7.75
CA VAL A 29 -19.30 -3.06 7.56
C VAL A 29 -18.95 -1.67 7.04
N SER A 30 -19.73 -1.11 6.11
CA SER A 30 -19.51 0.24 5.59
C SER A 30 -19.60 1.32 6.67
N LYS A 31 -20.56 1.19 7.59
CA LYS A 31 -20.72 2.11 8.72
C LYS A 31 -19.64 1.91 9.80
N LYS A 32 -19.25 0.66 10.06
CA LYS A 32 -18.22 0.30 11.07
C LYS A 32 -16.83 0.84 10.71
N TYR A 33 -16.41 0.69 9.46
CA TYR A 33 -15.07 1.08 9.00
C TYR A 33 -15.02 2.41 8.21
N THR A 34 -16.17 3.07 8.02
CA THR A 34 -16.30 4.31 7.22
C THR A 34 -15.78 4.13 5.78
N ILE A 35 -15.96 2.93 5.22
CA ILE A 35 -15.54 2.60 3.84
C ILE A 35 -16.77 2.58 2.94
N PRO A 36 -16.76 3.25 1.76
CA PRO A 36 -17.89 3.22 0.85
C PRO A 36 -18.25 1.80 0.38
N ARG A 37 -19.54 1.46 0.35
CA ARG A 37 -20.05 0.13 -0.09
C ARG A 37 -19.53 -0.26 -1.48
N ARG A 38 -19.45 0.69 -2.41
CA ARG A 38 -18.89 0.48 -3.76
C ARG A 38 -17.45 -0.01 -3.73
N THR A 39 -16.63 0.51 -2.81
CA THR A 39 -15.24 0.08 -2.62
C THR A 39 -15.21 -1.38 -2.18
N LEU A 40 -15.97 -1.72 -1.13
CA LEU A 40 -16.05 -3.09 -0.60
C LEU A 40 -16.50 -4.10 -1.67
N GLN A 41 -17.53 -3.76 -2.45
CA GLN A 41 -18.01 -4.60 -3.56
C GLN A 41 -16.93 -4.83 -4.64
N ARG A 42 -16.15 -3.80 -5.00
CA ARG A 42 -15.08 -3.94 -6.00
C ARG A 42 -13.93 -4.83 -5.50
N HIS A 43 -13.60 -4.77 -4.22
CA HIS A 43 -12.61 -5.65 -3.60
C HIS A 43 -13.11 -7.10 -3.53
N MET A 44 -14.40 -7.31 -3.19
CA MET A 44 -14.99 -8.66 -3.13
C MET A 44 -15.17 -9.31 -4.51
N LYS A 45 -15.55 -8.53 -5.52
CA LYS A 45 -15.69 -9.01 -6.89
C LYS A 45 -14.33 -9.30 -7.57
N GLY A 46 -13.20 -9.04 -6.90
CA GLY A 46 -11.87 -9.23 -7.47
C GLY A 46 -11.57 -8.31 -8.66
N THR A 47 -12.36 -7.24 -8.85
CA THR A 47 -12.14 -6.27 -9.95
C THR A 47 -10.89 -5.42 -9.70
N ILE A 48 -10.32 -5.51 -8.50
CA ILE A 48 -9.10 -4.82 -8.07
C ILE A 48 -7.98 -5.86 -8.02
N ARG A 49 -6.83 -5.53 -8.66
CA ARG A 49 -5.68 -6.43 -8.78
C ARG A 49 -5.08 -6.87 -7.44
N GLN A 50 -5.18 -6.02 -6.41
CA GLN A 50 -4.71 -6.30 -5.05
C GLN A 50 -5.84 -6.00 -4.05
N PRO A 51 -6.64 -7.02 -3.67
CA PRO A 51 -7.63 -6.89 -2.61
C PRO A 51 -6.96 -6.50 -1.27
N GLY A 52 -7.55 -5.56 -0.52
CA GLY A 52 -7.03 -5.16 0.81
C GLY A 52 -5.93 -4.09 0.80
N CYS A 53 -5.48 -3.61 -0.36
CA CYS A 53 -4.55 -2.49 -0.47
C CYS A 53 -5.23 -1.23 -0.98
N ILE A 54 -4.86 -0.08 -0.40
CA ILE A 54 -5.34 1.24 -0.82
C ILE A 54 -4.40 1.78 -1.90
N MET A 55 -4.44 1.13 -3.06
CA MET A 55 -3.66 1.52 -4.21
C MET A 55 -4.54 2.42 -5.10
N LEU A 56 -4.33 3.74 -5.00
CA LEU A 56 -4.98 4.70 -5.87
C LEU A 56 -4.06 5.04 -7.05
N GLY A 57 -4.48 4.69 -8.27
CA GLY A 57 -3.76 5.05 -9.50
C GLY A 57 -2.78 3.98 -9.98
N ARG A 58 -1.75 4.40 -10.74
CA ARG A 58 -0.84 3.51 -11.46
C ARG A 58 0.46 3.19 -10.73
N PHE A 59 0.87 4.04 -9.79
CA PHE A 59 2.14 3.88 -9.08
C PHE A 59 2.07 2.67 -8.16
N ARG A 60 3.12 1.84 -8.22
CA ARG A 60 3.25 0.62 -7.44
C ARG A 60 4.63 0.58 -6.82
N LEU A 61 4.72 -0.04 -5.65
CA LEU A 61 5.99 -0.48 -5.09
C LEU A 61 6.57 -1.53 -6.04
N ILE A 62 7.75 -1.27 -6.59
CA ILE A 62 8.45 -2.17 -7.52
C ILE A 62 9.54 -2.94 -6.75
N LEU A 63 10.17 -2.27 -5.79
CA LEU A 63 11.14 -2.86 -4.88
C LEU A 63 10.40 -3.64 -3.79
N SER A 64 10.90 -4.82 -3.44
CA SER A 64 10.46 -5.53 -2.24
C SER A 64 11.07 -4.88 -1.00
N ASP A 65 10.48 -5.12 0.17
CA ASP A 65 11.03 -4.66 1.46
C ASP A 65 12.49 -5.14 1.63
N GLU A 66 12.80 -6.36 1.19
CA GLU A 66 14.15 -6.92 1.19
C GLU A 66 15.12 -6.08 0.34
N MET A 67 14.77 -5.76 -0.91
CA MET A 67 15.60 -4.94 -1.79
C MET A 67 15.78 -3.51 -1.23
N GLU A 68 14.73 -2.93 -0.65
CA GLU A 68 14.84 -1.64 0.01
C GLU A 68 15.83 -1.69 1.19
N THR A 69 15.80 -2.75 1.99
CA THR A 69 16.77 -2.93 3.08
C THR A 69 18.20 -3.09 2.57
N GLU A 70 18.43 -3.82 1.48
CA GLU A 70 19.76 -3.97 0.88
C GLU A 70 20.32 -2.62 0.41
N ILE A 71 19.50 -1.81 -0.27
CA ILE A 71 19.90 -0.47 -0.74
C ILE A 71 20.25 0.43 0.45
N VAL A 72 19.45 0.40 1.52
CA VAL A 72 19.72 1.16 2.75
C VAL A 72 21.04 0.72 3.39
N HIS A 73 21.26 -0.59 3.51
CA HIS A 73 22.47 -1.13 4.10
C HIS A 73 23.72 -0.74 3.31
N HIS A 74 23.62 -0.81 1.98
CA HIS A 74 24.67 -0.38 1.07
C HIS A 74 24.97 1.12 1.20
N ALA A 75 23.94 1.96 1.29
CA ALA A 75 24.12 3.40 1.47
C ALA A 75 24.83 3.74 2.80
N ILE A 76 24.53 3.01 3.87
CA ILE A 76 25.19 3.19 5.18
C ILE A 76 26.66 2.78 5.11
N ASP A 77 26.98 1.63 4.50
CA ASP A 77 28.37 1.17 4.32
C ASP A 77 29.20 2.16 3.49
N MET A 78 28.62 2.68 2.40
CA MET A 78 29.28 3.71 1.58
C MET A 78 29.51 5.01 2.37
N GLN A 79 28.53 5.44 3.18
CA GLN A 79 28.68 6.61 4.04
C GLN A 79 29.79 6.42 5.09
N GLN A 80 29.90 5.25 5.70
CA GLN A 80 30.97 4.93 6.67
C GLN A 80 32.37 5.00 6.04
N ARG A 81 32.47 4.68 4.75
CA ARG A 81 33.71 4.76 3.96
C ARG A 81 33.98 6.17 3.39
N PHE A 82 33.24 7.17 3.85
CA PHE A 82 33.28 8.57 3.38
C PHE A 82 32.90 8.75 1.90
N TYR A 83 32.19 7.77 1.30
CA TYR A 83 31.57 7.89 0.00
C TYR A 83 30.08 8.21 0.17
N GLY A 84 29.75 9.50 0.22
CA GLY A 84 28.35 9.92 0.22
C GLY A 84 27.67 9.58 -1.10
N LEU A 85 26.60 8.77 -1.06
CA LEU A 85 25.79 8.50 -2.25
C LEU A 85 24.85 9.67 -2.54
N THR A 86 24.77 10.07 -3.80
CA THR A 86 23.76 11.03 -4.24
C THR A 86 22.44 10.32 -4.54
N PRO A 87 21.30 11.04 -4.56
CA PRO A 87 20.04 10.47 -5.03
C PRO A 87 20.10 9.93 -6.47
N MET A 88 21.07 10.38 -7.28
CA MET A 88 21.29 9.84 -8.63
C MET A 88 21.89 8.43 -8.58
N ASP A 89 22.83 8.20 -7.67
CA ASP A 89 23.51 6.92 -7.51
C ASP A 89 22.55 5.88 -6.92
N ILE A 90 21.71 6.28 -5.96
CA ILE A 90 20.64 5.41 -5.43
C ILE A 90 19.68 4.98 -6.54
N ARG A 91 19.32 5.88 -7.47
CA ARG A 91 18.47 5.53 -8.62
C ARG A 91 19.15 4.56 -9.58
N LYS A 92 20.47 4.69 -9.79
CA LYS A 92 21.26 3.75 -10.61
C LYS A 92 21.46 2.39 -9.93
N LEU A 93 21.41 2.33 -8.61
CA LEU A 93 21.47 1.07 -7.87
C LEU A 93 20.14 0.30 -7.93
N ALA A 94 19.03 1.01 -8.05
CA ALA A 94 17.69 0.41 -8.07
C ALA A 94 17.26 -0.13 -9.45
N PHE A 95 17.94 0.21 -10.55
CA PHE A 95 17.59 -0.13 -11.93
C PHE A 95 18.82 -0.36 -12.80
#